data_AF-A0A554I749-F1
#
_entry.id   AF-A0A554I749-F1
#
_cell.length_a   1.000
_cell.length_b   1.000
_cell.length_c   1.000
_cell.angle_alpha   90.00
_cell.angle_beta   90.00
_cell.angle_gamma   90.00
#
_symmetry.space_group_name_H-M   'P 1'
#
loop_
_entity.id
_entity.type
_entity.pdbx_description
1 polymer ?
#
loop_
_entity_poly.entity_id
_entity_poly.type
_entity_poly.pdbx_seq_one_letter_code
_entity_poly.pdbx_strand_id
1 'polypeptide(L)'
;MALYAYSFLNNRRLSLQSRVFPSAVLTIPLSRFKRTPGCASFVRMKLKIGKVYNVRILDPVEMGRCVLRGVGFDQIPESKFKNQLRNSPAQIEHSFLVFEKIKGKNKCIFVVDPYHCKLTLIKKRKR
;
A
#
# COMPACT_ATOMS: atom_id res chain seq x y z
N MET A 1 16.92 3.97 0.01
CA MET A 1 15.55 4.24 -0.47
C MET A 1 14.82 5.05 0.62
N ALA A 2 14.06 6.08 0.25
CA ALA A 2 13.28 6.84 1.22
C ALA A 2 11.90 6.17 1.40
N LEU A 3 11.47 6.00 2.64
CA LEU A 3 10.12 5.51 2.95
C LEU A 3 9.22 6.67 3.34
N TYR A 4 7.95 6.54 2.98
CA TYR A 4 6.94 7.52 3.29
C TYR A 4 5.76 6.82 3.94
N ALA A 5 5.38 7.29 5.12
CA ALA A 5 4.23 6.78 5.85
C ALA A 5 3.10 7.80 5.78
N TYR A 6 1.89 7.30 5.59
CA TYR A 6 0.72 8.11 5.35
C TYR A 6 -0.38 7.65 6.28
N SER A 7 -0.96 8.59 7.02
CA SER A 7 -2.20 8.36 7.74
C SER A 7 -3.34 9.07 7.03
N PHE A 8 -4.58 8.78 7.43
CA PHE A 8 -5.74 9.51 6.92
C PHE A 8 -5.66 11.04 7.17
N LEU A 9 -4.89 11.47 8.18
CA LEU A 9 -4.76 12.88 8.61
C LEU A 9 -3.46 13.58 8.18
N ASN A 10 -2.41 12.84 7.78
CA ASN A 10 -1.09 13.43 7.56
C ASN A 10 -0.26 12.68 6.52
N ASN A 11 0.38 13.45 5.63
CA ASN A 11 1.43 12.98 4.73
C ASN A 11 2.78 13.37 5.32
N ARG A 12 3.52 12.44 5.94
CA ARG A 12 4.86 12.74 6.44
C ARG A 12 5.87 11.75 5.87
N ARG A 13 7.03 12.28 5.45
CA ARG A 13 8.21 11.42 5.27
C ARG A 13 8.47 10.75 6.61
N LEU A 14 8.83 9.46 6.60
CA LEU A 14 9.16 8.74 7.83
C LEU A 14 10.38 9.39 8.48
N SER A 15 10.15 10.31 9.42
CA SER A 15 11.09 10.68 10.46
C SER A 15 10.70 9.89 11.71
N LEU A 16 11.71 9.41 12.43
CA LEU A 16 11.65 8.41 13.51
C LEU A 16 10.76 8.74 14.74
N GLN A 17 9.89 9.76 14.69
CA GLN A 17 9.28 10.36 15.90
C GLN A 17 7.75 10.44 15.88
N SER A 18 7.06 10.03 14.82
CA SER A 18 5.58 10.12 14.77
C SER A 18 4.90 8.90 15.40
N ARG A 19 4.15 9.13 16.49
CA ARG A 19 3.23 8.13 17.11
C ARG A 19 1.90 7.96 16.34
N VAL A 20 1.73 8.61 15.19
CA VAL A 20 0.51 8.50 14.39
C VAL A 20 0.53 7.19 13.60
N PHE A 21 -0.50 6.36 13.75
CA PHE A 21 -0.69 5.11 13.02
C PHE A 21 -0.81 5.37 11.52
N PRO A 22 0.09 4.83 10.69
CA PRO A 22 0.02 5.02 9.26
C PRO A 22 -0.92 3.99 8.63
N SER A 23 -1.83 4.51 7.82
CA SER A 23 -2.76 3.76 7.00
C SER A 23 -2.08 3.16 5.74
N ALA A 24 -0.92 3.69 5.31
CA ALA A 24 -0.11 3.12 4.24
C ALA A 24 1.38 3.51 4.35
N VAL A 25 2.28 2.63 3.89
CA VAL A 25 3.72 2.90 3.74
C VAL A 25 4.16 2.60 2.31
N LEU A 26 4.81 3.58 1.67
CA LEU A 26 5.18 3.54 0.26
C LEU A 26 6.67 3.87 0.06
N THR A 27 7.26 3.32 -0.99
CA THR A 27 8.63 3.64 -1.42
C THR A 27 8.73 4.97 -2.20
N ILE A 28 7.60 5.61 -2.51
CA ILE A 28 7.50 6.85 -3.28
C ILE A 28 6.48 7.82 -2.67
N PRO A 29 6.64 9.14 -2.87
CA PRO A 29 5.73 10.14 -2.28
C PRO A 29 4.31 10.08 -2.88
N LEU A 30 3.24 10.32 -2.09
CA LEU A 30 1.84 10.32 -2.56
C LEU A 30 1.58 11.36 -3.67
N SER A 31 2.37 12.44 -3.71
CA SER A 31 2.32 13.45 -4.77
C SER A 31 2.62 12.88 -6.17
N ARG A 32 3.19 11.67 -6.27
CA ARG A 32 3.41 10.96 -7.54
C ARG A 32 2.18 10.22 -8.06
N PHE A 33 1.07 10.25 -7.33
CA PHE A 33 -0.15 9.54 -7.66
C PHE A 33 -1.29 10.52 -7.98
N LYS A 34 -2.20 10.07 -8.84
CA LYS A 34 -3.38 10.85 -9.20
C LYS A 34 -4.36 10.83 -8.04
N ARG A 35 -4.93 11.99 -7.71
CA ARG A 35 -6.02 12.07 -6.74
C ARG A 35 -7.37 11.73 -7.40
N THR A 36 -8.19 10.89 -6.76
CA THR A 36 -9.52 10.43 -7.23
C THR A 36 -10.56 10.46 -6.10
N PRO A 37 -11.72 11.10 -6.28
CA PRO A 37 -12.71 11.25 -5.21
C PRO A 37 -13.13 9.91 -4.56
N GLY A 38 -13.11 9.87 -3.22
CA GLY A 38 -13.83 8.95 -2.31
C GLY A 38 -13.56 7.44 -2.42
N CYS A 39 -13.33 6.79 -1.27
CA CYS A 39 -13.14 5.36 -1.01
C CYS A 39 -13.14 5.05 0.52
N ALA A 40 -14.28 5.19 1.19
CA ALA A 40 -14.54 4.49 2.46
C ALA A 40 -15.67 3.47 2.26
N SER A 41 -15.35 2.23 1.87
CA SER A 41 -16.30 1.13 2.03
C SER A 41 -15.58 -0.19 2.24
N PHE A 42 -15.96 -0.85 3.33
CA PHE A 42 -15.53 -2.17 3.73
C PHE A 42 -16.08 -3.23 2.77
N VAL A 43 -15.22 -4.05 2.19
CA VAL A 43 -15.63 -5.30 1.54
C VAL A 43 -14.85 -6.41 2.19
N ARG A 44 -15.54 -7.45 2.68
CA ARG A 44 -14.94 -8.75 3.02
C ARG A 44 -14.38 -9.36 1.74
N MET A 45 -13.18 -8.94 1.35
CA MET A 45 -12.60 -9.31 0.06
C MET A 45 -11.93 -10.68 0.15
N LYS A 46 -12.44 -11.64 -0.63
CA LYS A 46 -11.70 -12.86 -0.98
C LYS A 46 -10.53 -12.46 -1.91
N LEU A 47 -9.44 -12.00 -1.31
CA LEU A 47 -8.22 -11.62 -2.02
C LEU A 47 -7.51 -12.87 -2.54
N LYS A 48 -6.96 -12.79 -3.75
CA LYS A 48 -6.19 -13.86 -4.39
C LYS A 48 -4.76 -13.35 -4.63
N ILE A 49 -3.81 -13.96 -3.94
CA ILE A 49 -2.38 -13.66 -4.08
C ILE A 49 -1.96 -13.88 -5.55
N GLY A 50 -1.08 -13.03 -6.06
CA GLY A 50 -0.61 -13.04 -7.44
C GLY A 50 -1.58 -12.47 -8.47
N LYS A 51 -2.78 -12.03 -8.07
CA LYS A 51 -3.72 -11.34 -8.97
C LYS A 51 -3.49 -9.84 -9.00
N VAL A 52 -3.96 -9.24 -10.10
CA VAL A 52 -3.85 -7.80 -10.35
C VAL A 52 -5.12 -7.10 -9.86
N TYR A 53 -4.92 -6.07 -9.05
CA TYR A 53 -5.97 -5.22 -8.52
C TYR A 53 -5.72 -3.78 -8.96
N ASN A 54 -6.80 -3.04 -9.22
CA ASN A 54 -6.74 -1.58 -9.12
C ASN A 54 -6.79 -1.24 -7.63
N VAL A 55 -5.74 -0.58 -7.15
CA VAL A 55 -5.58 -0.22 -5.74
C VAL A 55 -5.79 1.29 -5.59
N ARG A 56 -6.66 1.65 -4.66
CA ARG A 56 -6.85 3.01 -4.17
C ARG A 56 -6.60 3.00 -2.67
N ILE A 57 -5.84 3.97 -2.19
CA ILE A 57 -5.50 4.13 -0.78
C ILE A 57 -5.89 5.55 -0.39
N LEU A 58 -6.24 5.76 0.87
CA LEU A 58 -6.38 7.09 1.50
C LEU A 58 -7.13 8.08 0.62
N ASP A 59 -8.44 8.18 0.81
CA ASP A 59 -9.29 9.17 0.14
C ASP A 59 -8.55 10.50 -0.03
N PRO A 60 -8.18 10.93 -1.25
CA PRO A 60 -8.53 10.40 -2.57
C PRO A 60 -7.31 9.90 -3.39
N VAL A 61 -6.54 8.83 -3.09
CA VAL A 61 -5.34 8.48 -3.91
C VAL A 61 -5.45 7.17 -4.72
N GLU A 62 -5.18 7.24 -6.03
CA GLU A 62 -5.16 6.08 -6.93
C GLU A 62 -3.74 5.58 -7.23
N MET A 63 -3.45 4.35 -6.80
CA MET A 63 -2.17 3.66 -7.04
C MET A 63 -2.11 3.04 -8.44
N GLY A 64 -3.28 2.64 -8.95
CA GLY A 64 -3.45 1.99 -10.26
C GLY A 64 -3.32 0.46 -10.17
N ARG A 65 -2.82 -0.15 -11.26
CA ARG A 65 -2.70 -1.62 -11.40
C ARG A 65 -1.52 -2.15 -10.57
N CYS A 66 -1.82 -2.96 -9.56
CA CYS A 66 -0.83 -3.57 -8.68
C CYS A 66 -1.05 -5.09 -8.57
N VAL A 67 0.03 -5.84 -8.40
CA VAL A 67 -0.02 -7.27 -8.06
C VAL A 67 -0.08 -7.41 -6.54
N LEU A 68 -1.06 -8.14 -6.02
CA LEU A 68 -1.05 -8.54 -4.61
C LEU A 68 0.04 -9.59 -4.39
N ARG A 69 1.06 -9.27 -3.58
CA ARG A 69 2.14 -10.18 -3.21
C ARG A 69 1.79 -11.04 -2.02
N GLY A 70 1.00 -10.52 -1.09
CA GLY A 70 0.42 -11.29 0.00
C GLY A 70 0.16 -10.42 1.22
N VAL A 71 0.18 -11.03 2.40
CA VAL A 71 -0.15 -10.41 3.68
C VAL A 71 1.06 -10.53 4.62
N GLY A 72 1.37 -9.47 5.37
CA GLY A 72 2.43 -9.48 6.38
C GLY A 72 3.86 -9.26 5.84
N PHE A 73 4.81 -9.14 6.76
CA PHE A 73 6.20 -8.71 6.46
C PHE A 73 6.96 -9.71 5.58
N ASP A 74 6.55 -10.97 5.55
CA ASP A 74 7.24 -12.02 4.81
C ASP A 74 7.02 -11.94 3.30
N GLN A 75 6.01 -11.18 2.87
CA GLN A 75 5.67 -11.00 1.45
C GLN A 75 6.36 -9.77 0.84
N ILE A 76 7.23 -9.11 1.61
CA ILE A 76 8.01 -7.96 1.18
C ILE A 76 9.29 -8.45 0.50
N PRO A 77 9.50 -8.17 -0.79
CA PRO A 77 10.67 -8.68 -1.54
C PRO A 77 11.97 -7.95 -1.21
N GLU A 78 11.94 -6.77 -0.59
CA GLU A 78 13.14 -5.97 -0.29
C GLU A 78 13.50 -6.03 1.20
N SER A 79 14.67 -6.61 1.51
CA SER A 79 15.16 -6.79 2.89
C SER A 79 15.35 -5.47 3.64
N LYS A 80 15.84 -4.42 2.97
CA LYS A 80 16.02 -3.08 3.57
C LYS A 80 14.68 -2.45 3.98
N PHE A 81 13.67 -2.57 3.12
CA PHE A 81 12.30 -2.10 3.41
C PHE A 81 11.68 -2.90 4.57
N LYS A 82 11.86 -4.23 4.58
CA LYS A 82 11.42 -5.12 5.67
C LYS A 82 12.05 -4.73 7.02
N ASN A 83 13.36 -4.47 7.05
CA ASN A 83 14.08 -4.09 8.27
C ASN A 83 13.64 -2.71 8.79
N GLN A 84 13.45 -1.73 7.90
CA GLN A 84 13.00 -0.39 8.28
C GLN A 84 11.60 -0.38 8.89
N LEU A 85 10.69 -1.22 8.37
CA LEU A 85 9.36 -1.39 8.93
C LEU A 85 9.38 -2.14 10.27
N ARG A 86 10.17 -3.21 10.39
CA ARG A 86 10.31 -3.98 11.65
C ARG A 86 10.83 -3.10 12.80
N ASN A 87 11.81 -2.24 12.51
CA ASN A 87 12.41 -1.35 13.50
C ASN A 87 11.54 -0.13 13.85
N SER A 88 10.39 0.01 13.19
CA SER A 88 9.43 1.09 13.43
C SER A 88 8.07 0.51 13.82
N PRO A 89 7.95 -0.11 15.02
CA PRO A 89 6.84 -1.00 15.39
C PRO A 89 5.44 -0.35 15.42
N ALA A 90 5.32 0.97 15.38
CA ALA A 90 4.04 1.69 15.36
C ALA A 90 3.32 1.68 14.00
N GLN A 91 3.81 0.93 13.00
CA GLN A 91 3.56 1.27 11.60
C GLN A 91 2.59 0.41 10.81
N ILE A 92 1.79 -0.47 11.41
CA ILE A 92 0.44 -0.92 10.98
C ILE A 92 0.02 -2.00 12.01
N GLU A 93 -1.11 -1.84 12.68
CA GLU A 93 -1.58 -2.77 13.73
C GLU A 93 -2.20 -4.07 13.17
N HIS A 94 -2.56 -4.11 11.88
CA HIS A 94 -3.30 -5.22 11.27
C HIS A 94 -2.49 -6.06 10.27
N SER A 95 -3.06 -7.18 9.83
CA SER A 95 -2.59 -7.97 8.69
C SER A 95 -2.60 -7.14 7.40
N PHE A 96 -1.55 -6.36 7.16
CA PHE A 96 -1.42 -5.47 6.02
C PHE A 96 -1.25 -6.21 4.69
N LEU A 97 -1.70 -5.56 3.63
CA LEU A 97 -1.58 -6.04 2.25
C LEU A 97 -0.32 -5.50 1.61
N VAL A 98 0.44 -6.39 0.96
CA VAL A 98 1.66 -6.04 0.23
C VAL A 98 1.37 -6.06 -1.26
N PHE A 99 1.56 -4.92 -1.93
CA PHE A 99 1.34 -4.75 -3.36
C PHE A 99 2.62 -4.32 -4.08
N GLU A 100 2.75 -4.76 -5.34
CA GLU A 100 3.80 -4.29 -6.27
C GLU A 100 3.17 -3.58 -7.47
N LYS A 101 3.60 -2.35 -7.76
CA LYS A 101 3.12 -1.59 -8.95
C LYS A 101 3.66 -2.18 -10.24
N ILE A 102 2.80 -2.28 -11.25
CA ILE A 102 3.14 -2.87 -12.57
C ILE A 102 3.82 -1.86 -13.53
N LYS A 103 3.96 -0.57 -13.18
CA LYS A 103 4.35 0.46 -14.14
C LYS A 103 5.87 0.76 -14.17
N GLY A 104 6.54 0.37 -15.26
CA GLY A 104 7.88 0.83 -15.66
C GLY A 104 9.07 0.06 -15.04
N LYS A 105 10.29 0.57 -15.26
CA LYS A 105 11.55 -0.01 -14.74
C LYS A 105 11.68 0.04 -13.20
N ASN A 106 10.85 0.84 -12.52
CA ASN A 106 10.93 1.02 -11.06
C ASN A 106 9.83 0.25 -10.34
N LYS A 107 10.21 -0.87 -9.70
CA LYS A 107 9.34 -1.61 -8.79
C LYS A 107 9.01 -0.74 -7.59
N CYS A 108 7.73 -0.50 -7.36
CA CYS A 108 7.25 0.21 -6.17
C CYS A 108 6.50 -0.78 -5.29
N ILE A 109 6.90 -0.88 -4.03
CA ILE A 109 6.26 -1.72 -3.02
C ILE A 109 5.35 -0.84 -2.18
N PHE A 110 4.13 -1.31 -1.94
CA PHE A 110 3.17 -0.63 -1.09
C PHE A 110 2.72 -1.59 -0.01
N VAL A 111 2.77 -1.11 1.23
CA VAL A 111 2.18 -1.78 2.37
C VAL A 111 1.01 -0.95 2.81
N VAL A 112 -0.18 -1.56 2.85
CA VAL A 112 -1.42 -0.83 3.05
C VAL A 112 -2.26 -1.52 4.09
N ASP A 113 -2.82 -0.72 4.98
CA ASP A 113 -3.85 -1.18 5.90
C ASP A 113 -5.13 -1.52 5.10
N PRO A 114 -5.69 -2.74 5.22
CA PRO A 114 -6.93 -3.13 4.56
C PRO A 114 -8.08 -2.15 4.81
N TYR A 115 -8.16 -1.57 6.00
CA TYR A 115 -9.23 -0.63 6.41
C TYR A 115 -9.19 0.69 5.63
N HIS A 116 -8.06 1.01 5.01
CA HIS A 116 -7.82 2.28 4.33
C HIS A 116 -7.56 2.12 2.83
N CYS A 117 -8.03 1.01 2.24
CA CYS A 117 -7.86 0.73 0.83
C CYS A 117 -9.15 0.23 0.16
N LYS A 118 -9.35 0.65 -1.09
CA LYS A 118 -10.33 0.06 -1.99
C LYS A 118 -9.61 -0.71 -3.08
N LEU A 119 -10.01 -1.96 -3.26
CA LEU A 119 -9.39 -2.87 -4.22
C LEU A 119 -10.45 -3.33 -5.22
N THR A 120 -10.10 -3.33 -6.51
CA THR A 120 -10.96 -3.86 -7.57
C THR A 120 -10.18 -4.88 -8.39
N LEU A 121 -10.62 -6.15 -8.35
CA LEU A 121 -9.96 -7.23 -9.10
C LEU A 121 -10.08 -6.98 -10.60
N ILE A 122 -8.95 -6.97 -11.29
CA ILE A 122 -8.93 -6.88 -12.75
C ILE A 122 -9.04 -8.30 -13.31
N LYS A 123 -10.24 -8.68 -13.77
CA LYS A 123 -10.42 -9.92 -14.51
C LYS A 123 -9.62 -9.84 -15.82
N LYS A 124 -8.79 -10.85 -16.12
CA LYS A 124 -8.21 -10.99 -17.47
C LYS A 124 -9.39 -11.07 -18.45
N ARG A 125 -9.44 -10.19 -19.45
CA ARG A 125 -10.35 -10.40 -20.60
C ARG A 125 -10.00 -11.77 -21.18
N LYS A 126 -10.96 -12.69 -21.23
CA LYS A 126 -10.84 -13.89 -22.06
C LYS A 126 -10.69 -13.37 -23.49
N ARG A 127 -9.56 -13.72 -24.13
CA ARG A 127 -9.41 -13.59 -25.58
C ARG A 127 -9.92 -14.88 -26.18
#